data_AF-A0A088B2F4-F1
#
_entry.id   AF-A0A088B2F4-F1
#
_cell.length_a   1.000
_cell.length_b   1.000
_cell.length_c   1.000
_cell.angle_alpha   90.00
_cell.angle_beta   90.00
_cell.angle_gamma   90.00
#
_symmetry.space_group_name_H-M   'P 1'
#
loop_
_entity.id
_entity.type
_entity.pdbx_description
1 polymer ?
#
loop_
_entity_poly.entity_id
_entity_poly.type
_entity_poly.pdbx_seq_one_letter_code
_entity_poly.pdbx_strand_id
1 'polypeptide(L)'
;MEITTVGIDLAKSIFQVHAVDAAGHVVVRKALRRAQVVPFFAKLPRCLVGMEACGTAHHWARELMSLGHDVRLMPPAYVKPYVKRGKTDANDAAAICEAVTRPSMRSCR
;
A
#
# COMPACT_ATOMS: atom_id res chain seq x y z
N MET A 1 8.16 -17.01 -4.02
CA MET A 1 7.01 -16.46 -3.27
C MET A 1 6.74 -15.08 -3.86
N GLU A 2 5.75 -14.98 -4.74
CA GLU A 2 5.49 -13.74 -5.49
C GLU A 2 4.61 -12.80 -4.67
N ILE A 3 5.03 -11.54 -4.58
CA ILE A 3 4.26 -10.48 -3.94
C ILE A 3 3.12 -10.11 -4.87
N THR A 4 1.88 -10.30 -4.42
CA THR A 4 0.69 -9.98 -5.23
C THR A 4 0.13 -8.62 -4.88
N THR A 5 0.10 -8.29 -3.58
CA THR A 5 -0.53 -7.07 -3.08
C THR A 5 0.37 -6.38 -2.05
N VAL A 6 0.42 -5.05 -2.12
CA VAL A 6 1.20 -4.20 -1.23
C VAL A 6 0.33 -3.08 -0.70
N GLY A 7 0.15 -2.98 0.61
CA GLY A 7 -0.36 -1.78 1.27
C GLY A 7 0.80 -0.84 1.62
N ILE A 8 0.68 0.43 1.24
CA ILE A 8 1.61 1.47 1.67
C ILE A 8 0.86 2.60 2.38
N ASP A 9 1.33 2.91 3.59
CA ASP A 9 0.90 4.09 4.34
C ASP A 9 1.88 5.24 4.12
N LEU A 10 1.35 6.39 3.72
CA LEU A 10 2.13 7.57 3.37
C LEU A 10 2.19 8.55 4.55
N ALA A 11 3.23 8.44 5.39
CA ALA A 11 3.53 9.48 6.37
C ALA A 11 4.49 10.55 5.82
N LYS A 12 4.69 11.62 6.60
CA LYS A 12 5.47 12.80 6.19
C LYS A 12 6.93 12.49 5.85
N SER A 13 7.54 11.51 6.53
CA SER A 13 8.97 11.20 6.41
C SER A 13 9.25 9.70 6.22
N ILE A 14 8.37 8.84 6.73
CA ILE A 14 8.53 7.39 6.75
C ILE A 14 7.27 6.78 6.14
N PHE A 15 7.47 5.86 5.22
CA PHE A 15 6.42 5.11 4.53
C PHE A 15 6.41 3.71 5.08
N GLN A 16 5.27 3.21 5.54
CA GLN A 16 5.17 1.82 5.97
C GLN A 16 4.68 0.97 4.81
N VAL A 17 5.44 -0.08 4.52
CA VAL A 17 5.11 -1.05 3.47
C VAL A 17 4.72 -2.36 4.11
N HIS A 18 3.60 -2.90 3.63
CA HIS A 18 3.06 -4.19 4.00
C HIS A 18 2.73 -4.98 2.74
N ALA A 19 3.54 -5.99 2.40
CA ALA A 19 3.36 -6.82 1.22
C ALA A 19 2.90 -8.23 1.60
N VAL A 20 1.94 -8.75 0.84
CA VAL A 20 1.39 -10.09 1.01
C VAL A 20 1.50 -10.92 -0.27
N ASP A 21 1.52 -12.23 -0.12
CA ASP A 21 1.47 -13.20 -1.22
C ASP A 21 0.02 -13.50 -1.66
N ALA A 22 -0.13 -14.37 -2.66
CA ALA A 22 -1.44 -14.83 -3.14
C ALA A 22 -2.27 -15.58 -2.07
N ALA A 23 -1.62 -16.14 -1.05
CA ALA A 23 -2.26 -16.85 0.06
C ALA A 23 -2.62 -15.91 1.23
N GLY A 24 -2.28 -14.62 1.14
CA GLY A 24 -2.50 -13.63 2.19
C GLY A 24 -1.45 -13.64 3.30
N HIS A 25 -0.33 -14.36 3.14
CA HIS A 25 0.77 -14.32 4.10
C HIS A 25 1.60 -13.06 3.90
N VAL A 26 2.00 -12.46 5.01
CA VAL A 26 2.86 -11.27 5.02
C VAL A 26 4.28 -11.68 4.61
N VAL A 27 4.72 -11.21 3.45
CA VAL A 27 6.07 -11.46 2.92
C VAL A 27 7.04 -10.36 3.35
N VAL A 28 6.57 -9.12 3.35
CA VAL A 28 7.41 -7.95 3.69
C VAL A 28 6.64 -7.01 4.60
N ARG A 29 7.26 -6.63 5.71
CA ARG A 29 6.80 -5.53 6.56
C ARG A 29 8.00 -4.64 6.88
N LYS A 30 8.04 -3.43 6.33
CA LYS A 30 9.18 -2.54 6.54
C LYS A 30 8.82 -1.06 6.45
N ALA A 31 9.57 -0.27 7.20
CA ALA A 31 9.60 1.18 7.07
C ALA A 31 10.58 1.59 5.97
N LEU A 32 10.13 2.41 5.02
CA LEU A 32 10.93 2.99 3.95
C LEU A 32 11.00 4.51 4.11
N ARG A 33 12.14 5.09 3.75
CA ARG A 33 12.23 6.54 3.53
C ARG A 33 11.76 6.89 2.13
N ARG A 34 11.40 8.16 1.91
CA ARG A 34 10.95 8.70 0.61
C ARG A 34 11.84 8.27 -0.56
N ALA A 35 13.16 8.42 -0.42
CA ALA A 35 14.13 8.07 -1.44
C ALA A 35 14.25 6.57 -1.72
N GLN A 36 13.75 5.71 -0.83
CA GLN A 36 13.82 4.26 -0.95
C GLN A 36 12.56 3.63 -1.55
N VAL A 37 11.47 4.39 -1.72
CA VAL A 37 10.20 3.90 -2.27
C VAL A 37 10.40 3.46 -3.72
N VAL A 38 10.78 4.37 -4.61
CA VAL A 38 11.01 4.08 -6.03
C VAL A 38 11.99 2.92 -6.27
N PRO A 39 13.20 2.88 -5.70
CA PRO A 39 14.13 1.77 -5.92
C PRO A 39 13.67 0.45 -5.30
N PHE A 40 12.75 0.47 -4.34
CA PHE A 40 12.14 -0.74 -3.81
C PHE A 40 11.11 -1.30 -4.78
N PHE A 41 10.17 -0.47 -5.25
CA PHE A 41 9.13 -0.90 -6.20
C PHE A 41 9.72 -1.27 -7.57
N ALA A 42 10.76 -0.58 -8.03
CA ALA A 42 11.46 -0.94 -9.27
C ALA A 42 12.09 -2.34 -9.27
N LYS A 43 12.34 -2.92 -8.10
CA LYS A 43 12.85 -4.31 -7.94
C LYS A 43 11.73 -5.34 -7.84
N LEU A 44 10.49 -4.89 -7.60
CA LEU A 44 9.34 -5.76 -7.47
C LEU A 44 8.72 -6.06 -8.84
N PRO A 45 8.17 -7.26 -9.05
CA PRO A 45 7.32 -7.52 -10.20
C PRO A 45 6.04 -6.68 -10.11
N ARG A 46 5.29 -6.62 -11.22
CA ARG A 46 3.98 -5.96 -11.26
C ARG A 46 3.08 -6.53 -10.17
N CYS A 47 2.55 -5.65 -9.32
CA CYS A 47 1.73 -6.02 -8.17
C CYS A 47 0.68 -4.93 -7.92
N LEU A 48 -0.35 -5.29 -7.17
CA LEU A 48 -1.41 -4.39 -6.76
C LEU A 48 -0.94 -3.57 -5.55
N VAL A 49 -0.92 -2.24 -5.65
CA VAL A 49 -0.54 -1.35 -4.57
C VAL A 49 -1.76 -0.61 -4.04
N GLY A 50 -2.17 -0.92 -2.82
CA GLY A 50 -3.16 -0.15 -2.07
C GLY A 50 -2.51 1.04 -1.38
N MET A 51 -3.15 2.20 -1.47
CA MET A 51 -2.71 3.43 -0.82
C MET A 51 -3.90 4.16 -0.20
N GLU A 52 -3.72 4.76 0.98
CA GLU A 52 -4.69 5.70 1.50
C GLU A 52 -4.64 7.01 0.70
N ALA A 53 -5.81 7.54 0.35
CA ALA A 53 -5.93 8.82 -0.31
C ALA A 53 -5.58 9.95 0.67
N CYS A 54 -4.42 10.56 0.45
CA CYS A 54 -3.93 11.74 1.17
C CYS A 54 -3.43 12.79 0.17
N GLY A 55 -3.06 13.99 0.66
CA GLY A 55 -2.66 15.11 -0.21
C GLY A 55 -1.47 14.81 -1.15
N THR A 56 -0.63 13.83 -0.84
CA THR A 56 0.50 13.40 -1.68
C THR A 56 0.26 12.07 -2.40
N ALA A 57 -0.85 11.39 -2.15
CA ALA A 57 -1.10 10.04 -2.65
C ALA A 57 -1.14 9.97 -4.18
N HIS A 58 -1.72 10.97 -4.85
CA HIS A 58 -1.79 11.01 -6.31
C HIS A 58 -0.43 11.12 -6.98
N HIS A 59 0.52 11.84 -6.36
CA HIS A 59 1.88 11.95 -6.89
C HIS A 59 2.58 10.59 -6.86
N TRP A 60 2.51 9.89 -5.73
CA TRP A 60 3.07 8.55 -5.58
C TRP A 60 2.37 7.51 -6.46
N ALA A 61 1.05 7.59 -6.58
CA ALA A 61 0.30 6.69 -7.45
C ALA A 61 0.82 6.77 -8.90
N ARG A 62 1.07 7.98 -9.41
CA ARG A 62 1.64 8.17 -10.76
C ARG A 62 3.05 7.59 -10.88
N GLU A 63 3.91 7.79 -9.88
CA GLU A 63 5.26 7.21 -9.89
C GLU A 63 5.22 5.68 -9.93
N LEU A 64 4.39 5.07 -9.08
CA LEU A 64 4.26 3.61 -9.00
C LEU A 64 3.59 3.02 -10.25
N MET A 65 2.60 3.71 -10.82
CA MET A 65 2.00 3.34 -12.10
C MET A 65 3.01 3.43 -13.25
N SER A 66 3.90 4.42 -13.23
CA SER A 66 4.99 4.54 -14.22
C SER A 66 6.00 3.39 -14.15
N LEU A 67 6.13 2.73 -12.99
CA LEU A 67 6.91 1.49 -12.84
C LEU A 67 6.15 0.24 -13.32
N GLY A 68 4.87 0.38 -13.67
CA GLY A 68 4.02 -0.70 -14.17
C GLY A 68 3.21 -1.43 -13.10
N HIS A 69 3.10 -0.88 -11.88
CA HIS A 69 2.24 -1.42 -10.83
C HIS A 69 0.79 -0.91 -10.96
N ASP A 70 -0.16 -1.72 -10.52
CA ASP A 70 -1.57 -1.32 -10.43
C ASP A 70 -1.80 -0.63 -9.10
N VAL A 71 -2.01 0.69 -9.09
CA VAL A 71 -2.26 1.44 -7.86
C VAL A 71 -3.74 1.65 -7.65
N ARG A 72 -4.21 1.48 -6.40
CA ARG A 72 -5.57 1.79 -5.98
C ARG A 72 -5.53 2.75 -4.80
N LEU A 73 -6.07 3.95 -5.01
CA LEU A 73 -6.28 4.93 -3.95
C LEU A 73 -7.60 4.62 -3.24
N MET A 74 -7.54 4.48 -1.91
CA MET A 74 -8.71 4.22 -1.08
C MET A 74 -8.99 5.37 -0.11
N PRO A 75 -10.25 5.79 0.04
CA PRO A 75 -10.58 6.82 1.02
C PRO A 75 -10.25 6.34 2.45
N PRO A 76 -9.79 7.25 3.34
CA PRO A 76 -9.53 6.93 4.75
C PRO A 76 -10.68 6.21 5.46
N ALA A 77 -11.92 6.58 5.09
CA ALA A 77 -13.14 5.98 5.64
C ALA A 77 -13.26 4.47 5.38
N TYR A 78 -12.69 3.97 4.29
CA TYR A 78 -12.71 2.55 3.92
C TYR A 78 -11.59 1.76 4.61
N VAL A 79 -10.48 2.42 4.94
CA VAL A 79 -9.34 1.81 5.63
C VAL A 79 -9.59 1.69 7.14
N LYS A 80 -10.21 2.71 7.74
CA LYS A 80 -10.44 2.81 9.19
C LYS A 80 -11.06 1.57 9.86
N PRO A 81 -12.05 0.86 9.27
CA PRO A 81 -12.61 -0.36 9.86
C PRO A 81 -11.63 -1.53 9.97
N TYR A 82 -10.57 -1.55 9.15
CA TYR A 82 -9.59 -2.63 9.09
C TYR A 82 -8.36 -2.37 9.98
N VAL A 83 -8.26 -1.18 10.56
CA VAL A 83 -7.15 -0.85 11.49
C VAL A 83 -7.36 -1.59 12.81
N LYS A 84 -6.46 -2.54 13.10
CA LYS A 84 -6.45 -3.28 14.37
C LYS A 84 -6.20 -2.32 15.56
N ARG A 85 -6.73 -2.66 16.74
CA ARG A 85 -6.65 -1.81 17.96
C ARG A 85 -5.20 -1.34 18.20
N GLY A 86 -4.99 -0.03 18.18
CA GLY A 86 -3.68 0.63 18.30
C GLY A 86 -3.23 1.24 16.97
N LYS A 87 -3.39 2.56 16.85
CA LYS A 87 -2.99 3.31 15.67
C LYS A 87 -1.46 3.32 15.57
N THR A 88 -0.93 2.54 14.65
CA THR A 88 0.47 2.55 14.27
C THR A 88 0.53 2.54 12.76
N ASP A 89 1.49 3.27 12.18
CA ASP A 89 1.66 3.37 10.73
C ASP A 89 1.74 1.97 10.06
N ALA A 90 2.31 0.99 10.78
CA ALA A 90 2.46 -0.37 10.28
C ALA A 90 1.15 -1.19 10.32
N ASN A 91 0.22 -0.84 11.22
CA ASN A 91 -1.14 -1.39 11.22
C ASN A 91 -2.01 -0.72 10.16
N ASP A 92 -1.79 0.57 9.91
CA ASP A 92 -2.48 1.32 8.85
C ASP A 92 -2.10 0.76 7.47
N ALA A 93 -0.81 0.49 7.22
CA ALA A 93 -0.37 -0.20 5.99
C ALA A 93 -0.97 -1.61 5.82
N ALA A 94 -1.13 -2.36 6.90
CA ALA A 94 -1.78 -3.67 6.87
C ALA A 94 -3.28 -3.55 6.57
N ALA A 95 -3.95 -2.56 7.15
CA ALA A 95 -5.36 -2.27 6.91
C ALA A 95 -5.61 -1.87 5.45
N ILE A 96 -4.73 -1.06 4.86
CA ILE A 96 -4.77 -0.70 3.43
C ILE A 96 -4.61 -1.94 2.56
N CYS A 97 -3.65 -2.81 2.90
CA CYS A 97 -3.42 -4.06 2.17
C CYS A 97 -4.66 -4.97 2.22
N GLU A 98 -5.27 -5.12 3.39
CA GLU A 98 -6.48 -5.93 3.52
C GLU A 98 -7.65 -5.31 2.74
N ALA A 99 -7.84 -4.00 2.87
CA ALA A 99 -8.93 -3.31 2.22
C ALA A 99 -8.85 -3.38 0.68
N VAL A 100 -7.66 -3.26 0.08
CA VAL A 100 -7.50 -3.25 -1.38
C VAL A 100 -7.80 -4.62 -2.02
N THR A 101 -7.67 -5.71 -1.26
CA THR A 101 -8.00 -7.07 -1.71
C THR A 101 -9.51 -7.37 -1.73
N ARG A 102 -10.35 -6.54 -1.08
CA ARG A 102 -11.78 -6.81 -1.01
C ARG A 102 -12.46 -6.48 -2.35
N PRO A 103 -13.20 -7.43 -2.97
CA PRO A 103 -13.79 -7.24 -4.30
C PRO A 103 -14.92 -6.19 -4.34
N SER A 104 -15.51 -5.84 -3.19
CA SER A 104 -16.61 -4.87 -3.08
C SER A 104 -16.16 -3.41 -2.93
N MET A 105 -14.86 -3.14 -2.83
CA MET A 105 -14.37 -1.77 -2.61
C MET A 105 -14.23 -1.00 -3.93
N ARG A 106 -14.97 0.11 -4.03
CA ARG A 106 -14.75 1.13 -5.06
C ARG A 106 -13.46 1.87 -4.73
N SER A 107 -12.46 1.72 -5.58
CA SER A 107 -11.22 2.50 -5.53
C SER A 107 -11.19 3.45 -6.73
N CYS A 108 -10.58 4.62 -6.55
CA CYS A 108 -10.27 5.49 -7.67
C CYS A 108 -9.07 4.86 -8.40
N ARG A 109 -9.27 4.48 -9.66
CA ARG A 109 -8.22 3.95 -10.54
C ARG A 109 -7.40 5.10 -11.13
#